data_AF-A0A966ML71-F1
#
_entry.id   AF-A0A966ML71-F1
#
_cell.length_a   1.000
_cell.length_b   1.000
_cell.length_c   1.000
_cell.angle_alpha   90.00
_cell.angle_beta   90.00
_cell.angle_gamma   90.00
#
_symmetry.space_group_name_H-M   'P 1'
#
loop_
_entity.id
_entity.type
_entity.pdbx_description
1 polymer ?
#
loop_
_entity_poly.entity_id
_entity_poly.type
_entity_poly.pdbx_seq_one_letter_code
_entity_poly.pdbx_strand_id
1 'polypeptide(L)'
;MDTILLVILILLLGAVSIILYLNLKSKPLDENANKQGEEIANLKLEITNLKDSLNTTINNSLGSMSTSFNALSTGVTKDMTETLTKVEEKVGNFNQQVQLLNQSQEGITKILAGVKKYGTLAEFSLDALIKDLLPASQFMTNVKMQENTSENVEFAIKLQGDVLVPVDSHFPVEKFKAITDGYDADDKRAVADARKQLASAFKAKAKSVNEKY
;
A
#
# COMPACT_ATOMS: atom_id res chain seq x y z
N MET A 1 -13.77 -18.71 109.76
CA MET A 1 -14.12 -18.12 108.45
C MET A 1 -13.53 -18.96 107.31
N ASP A 2 -12.30 -19.45 107.41
CA ASP A 2 -11.59 -20.10 106.30
C ASP A 2 -12.14 -21.46 105.85
N THR A 3 -12.67 -22.28 106.77
CA THR A 3 -13.21 -23.62 106.44
C THR A 3 -14.51 -23.55 105.62
N ILE A 4 -15.36 -22.55 105.88
CA ILE A 4 -16.62 -22.35 105.14
C ILE A 4 -16.33 -21.92 103.70
N LEU A 5 -15.31 -21.08 103.50
CA LEU A 5 -14.89 -20.62 102.17
C LEU A 5 -14.37 -21.78 101.30
N LEU A 6 -13.65 -22.73 101.91
CA LEU A 6 -13.06 -23.90 101.24
C LEU A 6 -14.15 -24.89 100.77
N VAL A 7 -15.20 -25.09 101.58
CA VAL A 7 -16.35 -25.94 101.21
C VAL A 7 -17.13 -25.35 100.04
N ILE A 8 -17.34 -24.03 100.02
CA ILE A 8 -18.02 -23.34 98.91
C ILE A 8 -17.22 -23.48 97.61
N LEU A 9 -15.89 -23.37 97.68
CA LEU A 9 -15.01 -23.51 96.52
C LEU A 9 -15.07 -24.92 95.89
N ILE A 10 -15.09 -25.97 96.73
CA ILE A 10 -15.21 -27.36 96.26
C ILE A 10 -16.57 -27.60 95.59
N LEU A 11 -17.65 -27.03 96.14
CA LEU A 11 -18.99 -27.19 95.59
C LEU A 11 -19.13 -26.47 94.24
N LEU A 12 -18.51 -25.30 94.09
CA LEU A 12 -18.42 -24.56 92.84
C LEU A 12 -17.61 -25.33 91.78
N LEU A 13 -16.49 -25.93 92.17
CA LEU A 13 -15.67 -26.74 91.27
C LEU A 13 -16.44 -27.98 90.78
N GLY A 14 -17.16 -28.65 91.67
CA GLY A 14 -18.00 -29.80 91.33
C GLY A 14 -19.12 -29.45 90.36
N ALA A 15 -19.79 -28.31 90.57
CA ALA A 15 -20.82 -27.81 89.66
C ALA A 15 -20.25 -27.51 88.26
N VAL A 16 -19.07 -26.89 88.17
CA VAL A 16 -18.40 -26.61 86.90
C VAL A 16 -18.03 -27.91 86.18
N SER A 17 -17.51 -28.92 86.89
CA SER A 17 -17.20 -30.23 86.30
C SER A 17 -18.45 -30.97 85.78
N ILE A 18 -19.58 -30.87 86.48
CA ILE A 18 -20.86 -31.47 86.06
C ILE A 18 -21.40 -30.76 84.81
N ILE A 19 -21.34 -29.44 84.76
CA ILE A 19 -21.77 -28.65 83.60
C ILE A 19 -20.89 -28.98 82.39
N LEU A 20 -19.57 -29.09 82.57
CA LEU A 20 -18.63 -29.48 81.53
C LEU A 20 -18.93 -30.89 80.99
N TYR A 21 -19.22 -31.84 81.88
CA TYR A 21 -19.56 -33.22 81.52
C TYR A 21 -20.89 -33.32 80.77
N LEU A 22 -21.92 -32.59 81.20
CA LEU A 22 -23.22 -32.54 80.52
C LEU A 22 -23.09 -31.93 79.11
N ASN A 23 -22.29 -30.88 78.95
CA ASN A 23 -22.07 -30.24 77.65
C ASN A 23 -21.32 -31.15 76.66
N LEU A 24 -20.35 -31.94 77.15
CA LEU A 24 -19.64 -32.92 76.32
C LEU A 24 -20.52 -34.10 75.88
N LYS A 25 -21.43 -34.56 76.75
CA LYS A 25 -22.29 -35.72 76.46
C LYS A 25 -23.51 -35.38 75.60
N SER A 26 -23.96 -34.12 75.57
CA SER A 26 -25.12 -33.67 74.79
C SER A 26 -24.86 -33.42 73.31
N LYS A 27 -23.65 -33.69 72.79
CA LYS A 27 -23.35 -33.51 71.36
C LYS A 27 -23.85 -34.74 70.57
N PRO A 28 -24.81 -34.61 69.63
CA PRO A 28 -25.32 -35.74 68.85
C PRO A 28 -24.27 -36.15 67.82
N LEU A 29 -23.49 -37.18 68.15
CA LEU A 29 -22.36 -37.66 67.34
C LEU A 29 -22.79 -38.59 66.19
N ASP A 30 -23.97 -39.21 66.24
CA ASP A 30 -24.37 -40.20 65.22
C ASP A 30 -25.14 -39.62 64.01
N GLU A 31 -25.83 -38.48 64.17
CA GLU A 31 -26.63 -37.90 63.07
C GLU A 31 -25.79 -37.11 62.05
N ASN A 32 -24.67 -36.52 62.51
CA ASN A 32 -23.77 -35.72 61.66
C ASN A 32 -22.79 -36.55 60.85
N ALA A 33 -22.46 -37.78 61.29
CA ALA A 33 -21.58 -38.68 60.57
C ALA A 33 -22.28 -39.31 59.35
N ASN A 34 -23.57 -39.65 59.49
CA ASN A 34 -24.35 -40.23 58.40
C ASN A 34 -24.64 -39.20 57.29
N LYS A 35 -24.99 -37.95 57.68
CA LYS A 35 -25.18 -36.83 56.76
C LYS A 35 -23.91 -36.47 55.98
N GLN A 36 -22.74 -36.45 56.63
CA GLN A 36 -21.46 -36.23 55.94
C GLN A 36 -21.11 -37.37 54.98
N GLY A 37 -21.40 -38.63 55.33
CA GLY A 37 -21.18 -39.77 54.44
C GLY A 37 -22.03 -39.71 53.16
N GLU A 38 -23.30 -39.31 53.30
CA GLU A 38 -24.22 -39.13 52.18
C GLU A 38 -23.83 -37.94 51.28
N GLU A 39 -23.39 -36.82 51.85
CA GLU A 39 -22.88 -35.67 51.08
C GLU A 39 -21.61 -36.02 50.30
N ILE A 40 -20.67 -36.75 50.92
CA ILE A 40 -19.44 -37.19 50.24
C ILE A 40 -19.78 -38.18 49.11
N ALA A 41 -20.75 -39.06 49.30
CA ALA A 41 -21.21 -39.98 48.26
C ALA A 41 -21.84 -39.24 47.07
N ASN A 42 -22.70 -38.25 47.33
CA ASN A 42 -23.30 -37.40 46.30
C ASN A 42 -22.25 -36.57 45.55
N LEU A 43 -21.30 -35.95 46.26
CA LEU A 43 -20.21 -35.20 45.64
C LEU A 43 -19.34 -36.09 44.75
N LYS A 44 -19.06 -37.33 45.17
CA LYS A 44 -18.28 -38.28 44.37
C LYS A 44 -19.03 -38.73 43.12
N LEU A 45 -20.35 -38.88 43.22
CA LEU A 45 -21.23 -39.20 42.11
C LEU A 45 -21.31 -38.04 41.10
N GLU A 46 -21.40 -36.81 41.58
CA GLU A 46 -21.37 -35.60 40.76
C GLU A 46 -20.02 -35.40 40.05
N ILE A 47 -18.90 -35.63 40.74
CA ILE A 47 -17.55 -35.63 40.13
C ILE A 47 -17.44 -36.69 39.03
N THR A 48 -18.03 -37.87 39.22
CA THR A 48 -18.00 -38.94 38.22
C THR A 48 -18.83 -38.57 37.00
N ASN A 49 -20.04 -38.03 37.20
CA ASN A 49 -20.89 -37.54 36.12
C ASN A 49 -20.25 -36.38 35.34
N LEU A 50 -19.60 -35.45 36.04
CA LEU A 50 -18.84 -34.36 35.42
C LEU A 50 -17.66 -34.89 34.61
N LYS A 51 -16.92 -35.88 35.13
CA LYS A 51 -15.82 -36.52 34.43
C LYS A 51 -16.29 -37.22 33.15
N ASP A 52 -17.43 -37.91 33.20
CA ASP A 52 -17.99 -38.57 32.04
C ASP A 52 -18.51 -37.56 31.01
N SER A 53 -19.23 -36.53 31.45
CA SER A 53 -19.69 -35.42 30.59
C SER A 53 -18.53 -34.69 29.91
N LEU A 54 -17.43 -34.44 30.64
CA LEU A 54 -16.21 -33.85 30.09
C LEU A 54 -15.55 -34.79 29.09
N ASN A 55 -15.44 -36.09 29.40
CA ASN A 55 -14.89 -37.07 28.46
C ASN A 55 -15.71 -37.14 27.17
N THR A 56 -17.04 -37.12 27.25
CA THR A 56 -17.91 -37.09 26.07
C THR A 56 -17.74 -35.78 25.30
N THR A 57 -17.68 -34.63 25.98
CA THR A 57 -17.51 -33.32 25.34
C THR A 57 -16.16 -33.19 24.66
N ILE A 58 -15.08 -33.67 25.29
CA ILE A 58 -13.74 -33.68 24.72
C ILE A 58 -13.69 -34.61 23.51
N ASN A 59 -14.25 -35.82 23.57
CA ASN A 59 -14.26 -36.74 22.44
C ASN A 59 -15.07 -36.19 21.25
N ASN A 60 -16.23 -35.57 21.52
CA ASN A 60 -17.04 -34.93 20.47
C ASN A 60 -16.33 -33.70 19.86
N SER A 61 -15.69 -32.88 20.70
CA SER A 61 -14.92 -31.71 20.25
C SER A 61 -13.67 -32.14 19.47
N LEU A 62 -12.97 -33.19 19.91
CA LEU A 62 -11.80 -33.72 19.22
C LEU A 62 -12.18 -34.37 17.89
N GLY A 63 -13.30 -35.10 17.84
CA GLY A 63 -13.84 -35.66 16.60
C GLY A 63 -14.20 -34.56 15.59
N SER A 64 -14.98 -33.56 16.01
CA SER A 64 -15.36 -32.44 15.15
C SER A 64 -14.18 -31.55 14.73
N MET A 65 -13.21 -31.33 15.62
CA MET A 65 -11.98 -30.61 15.30
C MET A 65 -11.08 -31.41 14.34
N SER A 66 -11.00 -32.74 14.49
CA SER A 66 -10.29 -33.61 13.55
C SER A 66 -10.93 -33.59 12.16
N THR A 67 -12.26 -33.68 12.07
CA THR A 67 -12.96 -33.56 10.79
C THR A 67 -12.74 -32.18 10.15
N SER A 68 -12.82 -31.11 10.95
CA SER A 68 -12.58 -29.74 10.47
C SER A 68 -11.13 -29.53 10.04
N PHE A 69 -10.15 -30.10 10.75
CA PHE A 69 -8.74 -30.05 10.40
C PHE A 69 -8.45 -30.84 9.11
N ASN A 70 -9.05 -32.02 8.93
CA ASN A 70 -8.92 -32.79 7.69
C ASN A 70 -9.55 -32.06 6.50
N ALA A 71 -10.73 -31.45 6.70
CA ALA A 71 -11.39 -30.63 5.68
C ALA A 71 -10.56 -29.39 5.32
N LEU A 72 -10.02 -28.69 6.32
CA LEU A 72 -9.13 -27.53 6.13
C LEU A 72 -7.82 -27.95 5.45
N SER A 73 -7.16 -29.02 5.90
CA SER A 73 -5.91 -29.51 5.31
C SER A 73 -6.10 -29.90 3.84
N THR A 74 -7.22 -30.53 3.51
CA THR A 74 -7.56 -30.88 2.13
C THR A 74 -7.88 -29.63 1.30
N GLY A 75 -8.64 -28.68 1.86
CA GLY A 75 -8.96 -27.40 1.23
C GLY A 75 -7.74 -26.53 0.98
N VAL A 76 -6.84 -26.40 1.97
CA VAL A 76 -5.59 -25.64 1.87
C VAL A 76 -4.63 -26.27 0.86
N THR A 77 -4.51 -27.60 0.82
CA THR A 77 -3.67 -28.28 -0.19
C THR A 77 -4.20 -28.06 -1.60
N LYS A 78 -5.53 -28.07 -1.76
CA LYS A 78 -6.21 -27.80 -3.03
C LYS A 78 -6.07 -26.34 -3.46
N ASP A 79 -6.36 -25.39 -2.58
CA ASP A 79 -6.26 -23.95 -2.84
C ASP A 79 -4.80 -23.53 -3.10
N MET A 80 -3.82 -24.13 -2.42
CA MET A 80 -2.41 -23.86 -2.66
C MET A 80 -1.96 -24.39 -4.03
N THR A 81 -2.45 -25.56 -4.44
CA THR A 81 -2.18 -26.09 -5.79
C THR A 81 -2.83 -25.23 -6.87
N GLU A 82 -4.09 -24.84 -6.71
CA GLU A 82 -4.84 -24.02 -7.67
C GLU A 82 -4.30 -22.57 -7.76
N THR A 83 -3.83 -22.02 -6.63
CA THR A 83 -3.19 -20.70 -6.60
C THR A 83 -1.82 -20.72 -7.26
N LEU A 84 -1.03 -21.78 -7.10
CA LEU A 84 0.26 -21.92 -7.79
C LEU A 84 0.09 -22.03 -9.32
N THR A 85 -0.93 -22.76 -9.81
CA THR A 85 -1.18 -22.88 -11.26
C THR A 85 -1.65 -21.56 -11.90
N LYS A 86 -2.53 -20.81 -11.22
CA LYS A 86 -3.00 -19.49 -11.70
C LYS A 86 -1.90 -18.42 -11.69
N VAL A 87 -0.93 -18.52 -10.77
CA VAL A 87 0.23 -17.61 -10.74
C VAL A 87 1.18 -17.91 -11.91
N GLU A 88 1.44 -19.17 -12.23
CA GLU A 88 2.28 -19.53 -13.40
C GLU A 88 1.67 -19.06 -14.73
N GLU A 89 0.35 -19.23 -14.90
CA GLU A 89 -0.37 -18.77 -16.11
C GLU A 89 -0.40 -17.22 -16.22
N LYS A 90 -0.54 -16.51 -15.09
CA LYS A 90 -0.55 -15.04 -15.07
C LYS A 90 0.84 -14.44 -15.29
N VAL A 91 1.91 -15.10 -14.83
CA VAL A 91 3.29 -14.68 -15.10
C VAL A 91 3.68 -14.95 -16.56
N GLY A 92 3.24 -16.07 -17.15
CA GLY A 92 3.43 -16.34 -18.59
C GLY A 92 2.76 -15.28 -19.47
N ASN A 93 1.50 -14.94 -19.18
CA ASN A 93 0.77 -13.88 -19.88
C ASN A 93 1.35 -12.48 -19.63
N PHE A 94 1.87 -12.20 -18.43
CA PHE A 94 2.56 -10.94 -18.13
C PHE A 94 3.87 -10.81 -18.92
N ASN A 95 4.68 -11.87 -19.01
CA ASN A 95 5.93 -11.85 -19.76
C ASN A 95 5.67 -11.67 -21.27
N GLN A 96 4.65 -12.33 -21.80
CA GLN A 96 4.23 -12.15 -23.19
C GLN A 96 3.63 -10.76 -23.45
N GLN A 97 2.86 -10.19 -22.50
CA GLN A 97 2.40 -8.80 -22.59
C GLN A 97 3.56 -7.80 -22.50
N VAL A 98 4.53 -8.00 -21.61
CA VAL A 98 5.72 -7.12 -21.53
C VAL A 98 6.58 -7.24 -22.80
N GLN A 99 6.68 -8.43 -23.40
CA GLN A 99 7.40 -8.62 -24.65
C GLN A 99 6.67 -7.97 -25.84
N LEU A 100 5.34 -8.07 -25.91
CA LEU A 100 4.50 -7.36 -26.88
C LEU A 100 4.48 -5.83 -26.65
N LEU A 101 4.56 -5.37 -25.39
CA LEU A 101 4.67 -3.95 -25.05
C LEU A 101 6.04 -3.39 -25.42
N ASN A 102 7.12 -4.15 -25.28
CA ASN A 102 8.45 -3.76 -25.75
C ASN A 102 8.54 -3.75 -27.29
N GLN A 103 7.97 -4.76 -27.97
CA GLN A 103 7.92 -4.80 -29.44
C GLN A 103 6.99 -3.72 -30.06
N SER A 104 5.87 -3.41 -29.41
CA SER A 104 4.98 -2.32 -29.86
C SER A 104 5.56 -0.93 -29.59
N GLN A 105 6.38 -0.76 -28.54
CA GLN A 105 7.17 0.46 -28.34
C GLN A 105 8.28 0.62 -29.38
N GLU A 106 8.94 -0.46 -29.83
CA GLU A 106 9.88 -0.38 -30.96
C GLU A 106 9.19 0.07 -32.26
N GLY A 107 7.97 -0.42 -32.53
CA GLY A 107 7.18 0.00 -33.70
C GLY A 107 6.72 1.46 -33.67
N ILE A 108 6.23 1.94 -32.52
CA ILE A 108 5.75 3.33 -32.36
C ILE A 108 6.91 4.33 -32.34
N THR A 109 8.07 3.94 -31.80
CA THR A 109 9.27 4.80 -31.79
C THR A 109 9.84 4.94 -33.21
N LYS A 110 9.75 3.91 -34.04
CA LYS A 110 10.28 3.93 -35.42
C LYS A 110 9.34 4.55 -36.46
N ILE A 111 8.02 4.52 -36.23
CA ILE A 111 7.04 5.17 -37.14
C ILE A 111 7.00 6.69 -36.93
N LEU A 112 7.52 7.21 -35.81
CA LEU A 112 7.33 8.60 -35.41
C LEU A 112 8.61 9.37 -35.01
N ALA A 113 9.78 8.74 -35.04
CA ALA A 113 11.08 9.41 -35.01
C ALA A 113 11.46 9.88 -36.42
N GLY A 114 11.86 11.11 -36.70
CA GLY A 114 12.25 12.16 -35.78
C GLY A 114 12.13 13.56 -36.39
N VAL A 115 11.15 13.78 -37.27
CA VAL A 115 10.94 15.12 -37.87
C VAL A 115 9.52 15.64 -37.67
N LYS A 116 8.47 14.88 -38.04
CA LYS A 116 7.08 15.36 -37.92
C LYS A 116 6.56 15.44 -36.48
N LYS A 117 6.82 14.44 -35.64
CA LYS A 117 6.41 14.51 -34.22
C LYS A 117 7.12 15.63 -33.47
N TYR A 118 8.39 15.87 -33.78
CA TYR A 118 9.12 16.97 -33.17
C TYR A 118 8.57 18.31 -33.62
N GLY A 119 8.14 18.44 -34.89
CA GLY A 119 7.37 19.61 -35.34
C GLY A 119 6.13 19.82 -34.48
N THR A 120 5.19 18.87 -34.47
CA THR A 120 3.93 19.03 -33.72
C THR A 120 4.11 19.19 -32.20
N LEU A 121 5.10 18.51 -31.60
CA LEU A 121 5.42 18.70 -30.18
C LEU A 121 6.11 20.04 -29.90
N ALA A 122 6.94 20.54 -30.81
CA ALA A 122 7.54 21.87 -30.68
C ALA A 122 6.48 22.96 -30.85
N GLU A 123 5.52 22.79 -31.75
CA GLU A 123 4.36 23.67 -31.94
C GLU A 123 3.50 23.71 -30.68
N PHE A 124 3.15 22.55 -30.12
CA PHE A 124 2.37 22.45 -28.88
C PHE A 124 3.14 23.01 -27.68
N SER A 125 4.44 22.73 -27.57
CA SER A 125 5.28 23.29 -26.52
C SER A 125 5.41 24.81 -26.64
N LEU A 126 5.51 25.33 -27.87
CA LEU A 126 5.55 26.77 -28.11
C LEU A 126 4.22 27.42 -27.73
N ASP A 127 3.09 26.82 -28.13
CA ASP A 127 1.75 27.28 -27.75
C ASP A 127 1.58 27.36 -26.22
N ALA A 128 1.98 26.30 -25.52
CA ALA A 128 1.94 26.26 -24.06
C ALA A 128 2.84 27.32 -23.41
N LEU A 129 4.08 27.47 -23.90
CA LEU A 129 5.03 28.46 -23.37
C LEU A 129 4.57 29.89 -23.62
N ILE A 130 4.04 30.20 -24.80
CA ILE A 130 3.54 31.54 -25.14
C ILE A 130 2.31 31.88 -24.31
N LYS A 131 1.39 30.93 -24.12
CA LYS A 131 0.20 31.11 -23.28
C LYS A 131 0.52 31.31 -21.79
N ASP A 132 1.59 30.68 -21.30
CA ASP A 132 2.03 30.81 -19.91
C ASP A 132 2.84 32.10 -19.68
N LEU A 133 3.68 32.49 -20.64
CA LEU A 133 4.57 33.64 -20.51
C LEU A 133 3.90 34.98 -20.86
N LEU A 134 2.97 35.00 -21.82
CA LEU A 134 2.38 36.22 -22.37
C LEU A 134 0.85 36.24 -22.22
N PRO A 135 0.24 37.41 -21.92
CA PRO A 135 -1.21 37.56 -21.98
C PRO A 135 -1.75 37.33 -23.40
N ALA A 136 -2.95 36.77 -23.52
CA ALA A 136 -3.61 36.52 -24.80
C ALA A 136 -3.78 37.77 -25.70
N SER A 137 -3.73 38.98 -25.14
CA SER A 137 -3.78 40.24 -25.89
C SER A 137 -2.45 40.63 -26.54
N GLN A 138 -1.34 39.98 -26.16
CA GLN A 138 0.02 40.32 -26.59
C GLN A 138 0.57 39.38 -27.66
N PHE A 139 -0.18 38.34 -28.04
CA PHE A 139 0.17 37.46 -29.15
C PHE A 139 -1.07 37.13 -29.99
N MET A 140 -0.83 36.72 -31.23
CA MET A 140 -1.85 36.26 -32.17
C MET A 140 -1.43 34.92 -32.75
N THR A 141 -2.39 34.03 -33.03
CA THR A 141 -2.14 32.71 -33.61
C THR A 141 -2.60 32.66 -35.06
N ASN A 142 -1.93 31.88 -35.91
CA ASN A 142 -2.25 31.72 -37.34
C ASN A 142 -2.37 33.05 -38.10
N VAL A 143 -1.35 33.90 -37.98
CA VAL A 143 -1.36 35.25 -38.58
C VAL A 143 -0.74 35.21 -39.98
N LYS A 144 -1.37 35.86 -40.94
CA LYS A 144 -0.76 36.11 -42.25
C LYS A 144 0.12 37.36 -42.15
N MET A 145 1.44 37.19 -42.23
CA MET A 145 2.40 38.29 -42.03
C MET A 145 2.69 39.08 -43.32
N GLN A 146 2.58 38.44 -44.49
CA GLN A 146 2.87 39.06 -45.77
C GLN A 146 1.75 38.74 -46.77
N GLU A 147 1.30 39.73 -47.57
CA GLU A 147 0.19 39.51 -48.51
C GLU A 147 0.56 38.53 -49.64
N ASN A 148 1.86 38.47 -49.98
CA ASN A 148 2.43 37.71 -51.10
C ASN A 148 2.80 36.25 -50.77
N THR A 149 2.84 35.87 -49.49
CA THR A 149 3.05 34.46 -49.09
C THR A 149 1.73 33.89 -48.57
N SER A 150 1.38 32.67 -49.00
CA SER A 150 0.20 31.95 -48.49
C SER A 150 0.48 31.21 -47.18
N GLU A 151 1.62 31.46 -46.55
CA GLU A 151 2.02 30.78 -45.33
C GLU A 151 1.67 31.62 -44.11
N ASN A 152 0.84 31.06 -43.24
CA ASN A 152 0.53 31.65 -41.95
C ASN A 152 1.68 31.35 -40.99
N VAL A 153 2.02 32.32 -40.14
CA VAL A 153 2.88 32.05 -38.97
C VAL A 153 2.00 31.52 -37.83
N GLU A 154 2.47 30.49 -37.16
CA GLU A 154 1.74 29.84 -36.05
C GLU A 154 1.50 30.82 -34.91
N PHE A 155 2.50 31.66 -34.59
CA PHE A 155 2.43 32.69 -33.56
C PHE A 155 3.08 33.99 -34.00
N ALA A 156 2.45 35.12 -33.70
CA ALA A 156 3.04 36.45 -33.84
C ALA A 156 2.89 37.23 -32.53
N ILE A 157 3.98 37.77 -31.98
CA ILE A 157 3.97 38.60 -30.78
C ILE A 157 3.71 40.05 -31.20
N LYS A 158 2.74 40.69 -30.56
CA LYS A 158 2.44 42.11 -30.75
C LYS A 158 3.27 42.94 -29.77
N LEU A 159 4.18 43.74 -30.31
CA LEU A 159 4.95 44.73 -29.56
C LEU A 159 4.26 46.10 -29.59
N GLN A 160 4.74 47.03 -28.76
CA GLN A 160 4.28 48.41 -28.76
C GLN A 160 4.53 49.06 -30.12
N GLY A 161 3.55 49.83 -30.63
CA GLY A 161 3.63 50.46 -31.95
C GLY A 161 3.13 49.58 -33.11
N ASP A 162 2.23 48.62 -32.84
CA ASP A 162 1.63 47.71 -33.84
C ASP A 162 2.63 46.87 -34.64
N VAL A 163 3.84 46.67 -34.09
CA VAL A 163 4.86 45.79 -34.68
C VAL A 163 4.55 44.33 -34.33
N LEU A 164 4.48 43.48 -35.35
CA LEU A 164 4.28 42.05 -35.21
C LEU A 164 5.60 41.30 -35.42
N VAL A 165 5.98 40.46 -34.47
CA VAL A 165 7.17 39.63 -34.55
C VAL A 165 6.75 38.17 -34.78
N PRO A 166 7.11 37.55 -35.93
CA PRO A 166 6.77 36.15 -36.18
C PRO A 166 7.61 35.24 -35.28
N VAL A 167 6.98 34.22 -34.72
CA VAL A 167 7.62 33.18 -33.89
C VAL A 167 7.41 31.83 -34.56
N ASP A 168 8.51 31.22 -35.00
CA ASP A 168 8.55 29.89 -35.64
C ASP A 168 9.07 28.86 -34.63
N SER A 169 8.36 27.74 -34.49
CA SER A 169 8.66 26.66 -33.52
C SER A 169 9.85 25.76 -33.91
N HIS A 170 10.40 25.95 -35.11
CA HIS A 170 11.42 25.06 -35.67
C HIS A 170 12.82 25.32 -35.07
N PHE A 171 13.07 24.71 -33.92
CA PHE A 171 14.36 24.70 -33.24
C PHE A 171 15.25 23.55 -33.74
N PRO A 172 16.55 23.77 -34.04
CA PRO A 172 17.47 22.72 -34.46
C PRO A 172 17.92 21.84 -33.28
N VAL A 173 17.00 21.04 -32.73
CA VAL A 173 17.22 20.20 -31.53
C VAL A 173 18.40 19.24 -31.71
N GLU A 174 18.61 18.70 -32.91
CA GLU A 174 19.74 17.83 -33.22
C GLU A 174 21.10 18.50 -32.98
N LYS A 175 21.21 19.79 -33.31
CA LYS A 175 22.45 20.56 -33.11
C LYS A 175 22.68 20.89 -31.63
N PHE A 176 21.60 21.06 -30.86
CA PHE A 176 21.69 21.20 -29.41
C PHE A 176 22.07 19.87 -28.74
N LYS A 177 21.49 18.75 -29.19
CA LYS A 177 21.84 17.42 -28.71
C LYS A 177 23.31 17.08 -28.95
N ALA A 178 23.87 17.49 -30.09
CA ALA A 178 25.30 17.33 -30.38
C ALA A 178 26.23 18.05 -29.36
N ILE A 179 25.76 19.12 -28.71
CA ILE A 179 26.50 19.77 -27.62
C ILE A 179 26.48 18.88 -26.37
N THR A 180 25.31 18.35 -26.00
CA THR A 180 25.17 17.43 -24.85
C THR A 180 25.99 16.16 -25.06
N ASP A 181 25.90 15.55 -26.23
CA ASP A 181 26.67 14.34 -26.55
C ASP A 181 28.19 14.62 -26.51
N GLY A 182 28.62 15.83 -26.91
CA GLY A 182 30.03 16.26 -26.79
C GLY A 182 30.48 16.49 -25.35
N TYR A 183 29.58 16.93 -24.46
CA TYR A 183 29.85 17.02 -23.02
C TYR A 183 29.95 15.65 -22.37
N ASP A 184 29.07 14.71 -22.73
CA ASP A 184 29.07 13.34 -22.22
C ASP A 184 30.35 12.58 -22.65
N ALA A 185 30.90 12.93 -23.81
CA ALA A 185 32.15 12.36 -24.33
C ALA A 185 33.44 13.05 -23.81
N ASP A 186 33.32 14.09 -22.96
CA ASP A 186 34.42 14.98 -22.51
C ASP A 186 35.30 15.54 -23.66
N ASP A 187 34.73 15.65 -24.87
CA ASP A 187 35.42 16.17 -26.04
C ASP A 187 35.16 17.67 -26.21
N LYS A 188 36.09 18.46 -25.64
CA LYS A 188 36.05 19.94 -25.70
C LYS A 188 36.08 20.49 -27.13
N ARG A 189 36.64 19.75 -28.11
CA ARG A 189 36.65 20.18 -29.52
C ARG A 189 35.31 19.92 -30.18
N ALA A 190 34.70 18.76 -29.93
CA ALA A 190 33.36 18.44 -30.41
C ALA A 190 32.31 19.42 -29.86
N VAL A 191 32.39 19.79 -28.58
CA VAL A 191 31.51 20.81 -27.97
C VAL A 191 31.67 22.17 -28.66
N ALA A 192 32.91 22.61 -28.91
CA ALA A 192 33.18 23.89 -29.55
C ALA A 192 32.66 23.94 -31.00
N ASP A 193 32.84 22.84 -31.75
CA ASP A 193 32.32 22.74 -33.12
C ASP A 193 30.79 22.66 -33.16
N ALA A 194 30.18 21.86 -32.29
CA ALA A 194 28.72 21.76 -32.16
C ALA A 194 28.08 23.11 -31.82
N ARG A 195 28.70 23.91 -30.93
CA ARG A 195 28.28 25.30 -30.63
C ARG A 195 28.34 26.20 -31.85
N LYS A 196 29.41 26.11 -32.65
CA LYS A 196 29.57 26.90 -33.88
C LYS A 196 28.54 26.51 -34.94
N GLN A 197 28.27 25.21 -35.08
CA GLN A 197 27.24 24.70 -35.97
C GLN A 197 25.84 25.14 -35.53
N LEU A 198 25.55 25.10 -34.23
CA LEU A 198 24.28 25.57 -33.67
C LEU A 198 24.07 27.07 -33.96
N ALA A 199 25.08 27.91 -33.70
CA ALA A 199 25.00 29.34 -33.98
C ALA A 199 24.79 29.64 -35.48
N SER A 200 25.43 28.88 -36.36
CA SER A 200 25.26 29.03 -37.81
C SER A 200 23.86 28.59 -38.25
N ALA A 201 23.35 27.49 -37.69
CA ALA A 201 21.99 27.01 -37.94
C ALA A 201 20.93 28.01 -37.48
N PHE A 202 21.10 28.63 -36.31
CA PHE A 202 20.20 29.70 -35.84
C PHE A 202 20.20 30.90 -36.79
N LYS A 203 21.37 31.36 -37.24
CA LYS A 203 21.45 32.49 -38.19
C LYS A 203 20.78 32.16 -39.52
N ALA A 204 21.04 30.98 -40.07
CA ALA A 204 20.41 30.52 -41.30
C ALA A 204 18.89 30.43 -41.15
N LYS A 205 18.42 29.91 -40.01
CA LYS A 205 16.99 29.79 -39.71
C LYS A 205 16.34 31.15 -39.51
N ALA A 206 16.97 32.08 -38.79
CA ALA A 206 16.48 33.44 -38.64
C ALA A 206 16.35 34.15 -39.99
N LYS A 207 17.34 33.95 -40.89
CA LYS A 207 17.26 34.47 -42.27
C LYS A 207 16.10 33.83 -43.04
N SER A 208 15.93 32.51 -42.95
CA SER A 208 14.82 31.79 -43.59
C SER A 208 13.46 32.24 -43.06
N VAL A 209 13.31 32.50 -41.76
CA VAL A 209 12.07 33.02 -41.16
C VAL A 209 11.78 34.43 -41.68
N ASN A 210 12.79 35.30 -41.75
CA ASN A 210 12.63 36.66 -42.29
C ASN A 210 12.32 36.69 -43.80
N GLU A 211 12.84 35.73 -44.57
CA GLU A 211 12.50 35.61 -46.00
C GLU A 211 11.08 35.04 -46.21
N LYS A 212 10.57 34.28 -45.23
CA LYS A 212 9.28 33.57 -45.31
C LYS A 212 8.10 34.41 -44.82
N TYR A 213 8.33 35.26 -43.81
CA TYR A 213 7.32 36.08 -43.12
C TYR A 213 7.72 37.55 -43.11
#